data_AF-A0A4W6DL76-F1
#
_entry.id   AF-A0A4W6DL76-F1
#
_cell.length_a   1.000
_cell.length_b   1.000
_cell.length_c   1.000
_cell.angle_alpha   90.00
_cell.angle_beta   90.00
_cell.angle_gamma   90.00
#
_symmetry.space_group_name_H-M   'P 1'
#
loop_
_entity.id
_entity.type
_entity.pdbx_description
1 polymer ?
#
loop_
_entity_poly.entity_id
_entity_poly.type
_entity_poly.pdbx_seq_one_letter_code
_entity_poly.pdbx_strand_id
1 'polypeptide(L)'
;MPYVVLDGGSDHTDKKLETVTLRAESRIKKAHQAAVGGSNENILPQLAKIVFRQTLARLEVPMAQCFAEADPQIVALANEWQCPVLSNDSDFYIFNLSSGLLPISHFKWEEVEQSGSQSYIPCKTYHANSFCIALEIKPQLLPTFAALAGNDYVKLKRMESPIDWVQFDPSEKPSHLKGLLCWLKGFNEPQEALEAAVRLMRGVSIERKAKVLQSLSLGMDEYQVPPSSLTKFFIHGMPPPFLAVEKEPGLIPDWMRLPLTQARLTADVLDVLQLQRMSLSLPVAHRDMPSSNLMSRPLRQVMYGLLLGGGKPIQVEESDRDGLQLKLIPVEPAFRGVTQRLVLSSLDKVKLLQVHIFSCYMFLNGITELCVLLLCRPQAELSERLQVLLEALQVTESSLRNLPPQLRLPVAVTCFWLQRAEPPPDNRLLKVLLLGLSIGDSLRHRAGIKHKHTTMLQVVM
;
A
#
# COMPACT_ATOMS: atom_id res chain seq x y z
N MET A 1 -8.03 -4.27 -21.46
CA MET A 1 -8.09 -4.80 -20.08
C MET A 1 -6.99 -4.13 -19.27
N PRO A 2 -7.29 -3.56 -18.09
CA PRO A 2 -6.29 -2.90 -17.25
C PRO A 2 -5.41 -3.90 -16.49
N TYR A 3 -4.20 -3.47 -16.12
CA TYR A 3 -3.32 -4.17 -15.18
C TYR A 3 -3.14 -3.29 -13.95
N VAL A 4 -3.17 -3.89 -12.76
CA VAL A 4 -3.02 -3.16 -11.50
C VAL A 4 -1.70 -3.57 -10.84
N VAL A 5 -0.90 -2.58 -10.46
CA VAL A 5 0.33 -2.79 -9.68
C VAL A 5 0.18 -2.03 -8.37
N LEU A 6 0.51 -2.69 -7.25
CA LEU A 6 0.38 -2.14 -5.90
C LEU A 6 1.75 -1.94 -5.26
N ASP A 7 1.89 -0.89 -4.43
CA ASP A 7 3.08 -0.62 -3.63
C ASP A 7 3.31 -1.66 -2.53
N GLY A 8 4.56 -2.11 -2.42
CA GLY A 8 5.03 -3.07 -1.43
C GLY A 8 5.34 -2.48 -0.06
N GLY A 9 6.39 -3.03 0.56
CA GLY A 9 6.85 -2.61 1.88
C GLY A 9 7.47 -1.22 1.86
N SER A 10 7.63 -0.67 3.05
CA SER A 10 8.29 0.60 3.29
C SER A 10 9.76 0.56 2.85
N ASP A 11 10.23 1.70 2.37
CA ASP A 11 11.63 1.86 2.03
C ASP A 11 12.53 1.75 3.28
N HIS A 12 13.53 0.88 3.22
CA HIS A 12 14.45 0.60 4.34
C HIS A 12 15.48 1.70 4.59
N THR A 13 15.65 2.66 3.67
CA THR A 13 16.60 3.77 3.81
C THR A 13 16.01 4.93 4.61
N ASP A 14 14.77 4.79 5.08
CA ASP A 14 14.00 5.80 5.81
C ASP A 14 13.83 7.13 5.05
N LYS A 15 14.13 7.17 3.73
CA LYS A 15 14.01 8.39 2.90
C LYS A 15 12.59 8.98 2.94
N LYS A 16 11.58 8.10 2.93
CA LYS A 16 10.16 8.49 2.99
C LYS A 16 9.61 8.57 4.42
N LEU A 17 10.37 8.17 5.45
CA LEU A 17 9.87 8.03 6.82
C LEU A 17 9.26 9.34 7.34
N GLU A 18 9.95 10.46 7.19
CA GLU A 18 9.43 11.75 7.64
C GLU A 18 8.16 12.17 6.88
N THR A 19 8.09 11.90 5.57
CA THR A 19 6.89 12.18 4.76
C THR A 19 5.71 11.32 5.23
N VAL A 20 5.96 10.03 5.52
CA VAL A 20 4.97 9.09 6.06
C VAL A 20 4.48 9.56 7.44
N THR A 21 5.39 9.98 8.32
CA THR A 21 5.07 10.50 9.66
C THR A 21 4.17 11.73 9.58
N LEU A 22 4.51 12.72 8.75
CA LEU A 22 3.70 13.94 8.59
C LEU A 22 2.31 13.63 8.00
N ARG A 23 2.23 12.68 7.05
CA ARG A 23 0.95 12.21 6.50
C ARG A 23 0.12 11.52 7.57
N ALA A 24 0.73 10.71 8.44
CA ALA A 24 0.06 10.05 9.55
C ALA A 24 -0.46 11.06 10.59
N GLU A 25 0.35 12.05 11.00
CA GLU A 25 -0.09 13.13 11.90
C GLU A 25 -1.25 13.95 11.32
N SER A 26 -1.16 14.30 10.02
CA SER A 26 -2.26 14.97 9.31
C SER A 26 -3.52 14.10 9.31
N ARG A 27 -3.37 12.79 9.08
CA ARG A 27 -4.47 11.83 9.08
C ARG A 27 -5.14 11.72 10.45
N ILE A 28 -4.39 11.74 11.55
CA ILE A 28 -4.96 11.74 12.91
C ILE A 28 -5.86 12.96 13.14
N LYS A 29 -5.38 14.15 12.77
CA LYS A 29 -6.14 15.41 12.92
C LYS A 29 -7.43 15.38 12.10
N LYS A 30 -7.33 14.96 10.83
CA LYS A 30 -8.48 14.79 9.93
C LYS A 30 -9.48 13.75 10.46
N ALA A 31 -8.99 12.63 10.98
CA ALA A 31 -9.84 11.58 11.55
C ALA A 31 -10.67 12.09 12.73
N HIS A 32 -10.08 12.93 13.59
CA HIS A 32 -10.79 13.57 14.68
C HIS A 32 -11.80 14.60 14.18
N GLN A 33 -11.44 15.44 13.21
CA GLN A 33 -12.34 16.43 12.61
C GLN A 33 -13.58 15.76 12.00
N ALA A 34 -13.38 14.70 11.22
CA ALA A 34 -14.47 13.89 10.67
C ALA A 34 -15.36 13.28 11.77
N ALA A 35 -14.76 12.82 12.87
CA ALA A 35 -15.51 12.23 13.99
C ALA A 35 -16.35 13.26 14.77
N VAL A 36 -15.87 14.50 14.92
CA VAL A 36 -16.58 15.57 15.65
C VAL A 36 -17.62 16.26 14.77
N GLY A 37 -17.23 16.64 13.56
CA GLY A 37 -18.03 17.50 12.68
C GLY A 37 -18.79 16.77 11.58
N GLY A 38 -18.57 15.47 11.39
CA GLY A 38 -19.15 14.71 10.28
C GLY A 38 -18.68 15.16 8.89
N SER A 39 -17.56 15.90 8.80
CA SER A 39 -17.00 16.40 7.54
C SER A 39 -16.37 15.28 6.72
N ASN A 40 -16.40 15.43 5.39
CA ASN A 40 -15.66 14.55 4.49
C ASN A 40 -14.17 14.98 4.45
N GLU A 41 -13.33 14.23 5.16
CA GLU A 41 -11.88 14.48 5.25
C GLU A 41 -11.04 13.59 4.33
N ASN A 42 -11.65 13.01 3.28
CA ASN A 42 -11.00 12.06 2.36
C ASN A 42 -10.35 10.86 3.08
N ILE A 43 -11.08 10.33 4.08
CA ILE A 43 -10.66 9.16 4.84
C ILE A 43 -11.30 7.91 4.26
N LEU A 44 -10.50 7.13 3.52
CA LEU A 44 -10.93 5.83 3.01
C LEU A 44 -11.42 4.91 4.15
N PRO A 45 -12.53 4.15 3.93
CA PRO A 45 -12.96 3.11 4.84
C PRO A 45 -11.86 2.07 5.12
N GLN A 46 -11.85 1.50 6.33
CA GLN A 46 -10.81 0.53 6.74
C GLN A 46 -10.66 -0.64 5.77
N LEU A 47 -11.78 -1.13 5.23
CA LEU A 47 -11.80 -2.29 4.33
C LEU A 47 -11.58 -1.93 2.86
N ALA A 48 -11.36 -0.65 2.51
CA ALA A 48 -11.31 -0.20 1.12
C ALA A 48 -10.25 -0.95 0.29
N LYS A 49 -9.01 -1.10 0.82
CA LYS A 49 -7.93 -1.84 0.13
C LYS A 49 -8.29 -3.31 -0.10
N ILE A 50 -8.94 -3.95 0.87
CA ILE A 50 -9.34 -5.37 0.77
C ILE A 50 -10.46 -5.53 -0.26
N VAL A 51 -11.51 -4.71 -0.17
CA VAL A 51 -12.64 -4.71 -1.11
C VAL A 51 -12.16 -4.43 -2.53
N PHE A 52 -11.20 -3.53 -2.70
CA PHE A 52 -10.57 -3.24 -3.98
C PHE A 52 -9.90 -4.49 -4.56
N ARG A 53 -8.98 -5.13 -3.82
CA ARG A 53 -8.29 -6.36 -4.24
C ARG A 53 -9.27 -7.51 -4.57
N GLN A 54 -10.30 -7.68 -3.74
CA GLN A 54 -11.34 -8.70 -3.97
C GLN A 54 -12.15 -8.41 -5.23
N THR A 55 -12.45 -7.14 -5.49
CA THR A 55 -13.18 -6.73 -6.68
C THR A 55 -12.35 -6.98 -7.93
N LEU A 56 -11.06 -6.64 -7.92
CA LEU A 56 -10.14 -6.96 -9.01
C LEU A 56 -10.09 -8.47 -9.27
N ALA A 57 -9.92 -9.29 -8.23
CA ALA A 57 -9.91 -10.74 -8.35
C ALA A 57 -11.23 -11.29 -8.92
N ARG A 58 -12.38 -10.77 -8.48
CA ARG A 58 -13.71 -11.17 -8.97
C ARG A 58 -13.94 -10.78 -10.43
N LEU A 59 -13.38 -9.65 -10.85
CA LEU A 59 -13.44 -9.17 -12.23
C LEU A 59 -12.32 -9.74 -13.11
N GLU A 60 -11.50 -10.66 -12.56
CA GLU A 60 -10.36 -11.29 -13.24
C GLU A 60 -9.35 -10.26 -13.79
N VAL A 61 -9.26 -9.08 -13.15
CA VAL A 61 -8.27 -8.05 -13.50
C VAL A 61 -6.90 -8.49 -12.98
N PRO A 62 -5.88 -8.61 -13.86
CA PRO A 62 -4.53 -8.97 -13.43
C PRO A 62 -3.97 -7.95 -12.45
N MET A 63 -3.46 -8.44 -11.33
CA MET A 63 -2.88 -7.62 -10.27
C MET A 63 -1.55 -8.20 -9.80
N ALA A 64 -0.58 -7.32 -9.57
CA ALA A 64 0.68 -7.64 -8.93
C ALA A 64 0.98 -6.68 -7.78
N GLN A 65 1.58 -7.18 -6.72
CA GLN A 65 2.01 -6.42 -5.56
C GLN A 65 3.54 -6.41 -5.54
N CYS A 66 4.13 -5.22 -5.58
CA CYS A 66 5.57 -5.05 -5.49
C CYS A 66 6.08 -5.41 -4.09
N PHE A 67 7.39 -5.61 -3.96
CA PHE A 67 8.06 -5.76 -2.66
C PHE A 67 8.52 -4.42 -2.07
N ALA A 68 8.70 -3.42 -2.94
CA ALA A 68 8.96 -2.01 -2.61
C ALA A 68 8.03 -1.12 -3.46
N GLU A 69 8.50 0.03 -3.92
CA GLU A 69 7.71 0.99 -4.72
C GLU A 69 7.22 0.41 -6.06
N ALA A 70 5.98 0.74 -6.41
CA ALA A 70 5.34 0.32 -7.65
C ALA A 70 5.73 1.16 -8.87
N ASP A 71 6.03 2.44 -8.67
CA ASP A 71 6.20 3.41 -9.77
C ASP A 71 7.23 2.97 -10.83
N PRO A 72 8.47 2.55 -10.47
CA PRO A 72 9.42 2.09 -11.48
C PRO A 72 8.92 0.85 -12.25
N GLN A 73 8.21 -0.06 -11.58
CA GLN A 73 7.64 -1.23 -12.23
C GLN A 73 6.49 -0.85 -13.18
N ILE A 74 5.63 0.08 -12.77
CA ILE A 74 4.53 0.60 -13.60
C ILE A 74 5.08 1.24 -14.87
N VAL A 75 6.11 2.10 -14.75
CA VAL A 75 6.71 2.77 -15.91
C VAL A 75 7.38 1.77 -16.86
N ALA A 76 8.12 0.80 -16.30
CA ALA A 76 8.77 -0.23 -17.09
C ALA A 76 7.76 -1.06 -17.89
N LEU A 77 6.69 -1.54 -17.24
CA LEU A 77 5.60 -2.29 -17.89
C LEU A 77 4.87 -1.45 -18.93
N ALA A 78 4.54 -0.20 -18.61
CA ALA A 78 3.83 0.70 -19.52
C ALA A 78 4.61 0.95 -20.82
N ASN A 79 5.94 1.12 -20.71
CA ASN A 79 6.80 1.28 -21.87
C ASN A 79 7.01 -0.03 -22.66
N GLU A 80 7.16 -1.16 -21.97
CA GLU A 80 7.29 -2.48 -22.62
C GLU A 80 6.01 -2.86 -23.40
N TRP A 81 4.84 -2.61 -22.82
CA TRP A 81 3.54 -2.97 -23.40
C TRP A 81 2.90 -1.85 -24.22
N GLN A 82 3.58 -0.70 -24.34
CA GLN A 82 3.09 0.47 -25.06
C GLN A 82 1.65 0.86 -24.63
N CYS A 83 1.44 0.98 -23.32
CA CYS A 83 0.15 1.38 -22.75
C CYS A 83 0.26 2.59 -21.82
N PRO A 84 -0.78 3.43 -21.73
CA PRO A 84 -0.75 4.59 -20.85
C PRO A 84 -0.81 4.19 -19.37
N VAL A 85 -0.28 5.04 -18.51
CA VAL A 85 -0.40 4.90 -17.04
C VAL A 85 -1.60 5.70 -16.56
N LEU A 86 -2.47 5.11 -15.73
CA LEU A 86 -3.56 5.81 -15.07
C LEU A 86 -3.18 6.05 -13.60
N SER A 87 -2.86 7.30 -13.24
CA SER A 87 -2.42 7.65 -11.88
C SER A 87 -2.68 9.13 -11.56
N ASN A 88 -2.73 9.46 -10.28
CA ASN A 88 -2.66 10.85 -9.80
C ASN A 88 -1.30 11.14 -9.12
N ASP A 89 -0.37 10.19 -9.10
CA ASP A 89 0.96 10.45 -8.56
C ASP A 89 1.72 11.43 -9.46
N SER A 90 2.32 12.44 -8.83
CA SER A 90 3.07 13.48 -9.52
C SER A 90 4.35 12.95 -10.15
N ASP A 91 4.91 11.84 -9.65
CA ASP A 91 6.15 11.28 -10.19
C ASP A 91 5.99 10.81 -11.64
N PHE A 92 4.79 10.38 -12.05
CA PHE A 92 4.50 10.01 -13.43
C PHE A 92 4.51 11.17 -14.44
N TYR A 93 4.52 12.44 -13.98
CA TYR A 93 4.76 13.57 -14.89
C TYR A 93 6.23 13.73 -15.24
N ILE A 94 7.13 13.13 -14.46
CA ILE A 94 8.59 13.21 -14.65
C ILE A 94 9.09 12.04 -15.48
N PHE A 95 8.54 10.84 -15.24
CA PHE A 95 8.90 9.65 -16.00
C PHE A 95 8.61 9.80 -17.50
N ASN A 96 9.52 9.27 -18.32
CA ASN A 96 9.31 9.19 -19.76
C ASN A 96 8.38 8.02 -20.11
N LEU A 97 7.08 8.31 -20.19
CA LEU A 97 6.03 7.38 -20.58
C LEU A 97 5.72 7.50 -22.08
N SER A 98 6.07 6.47 -22.84
CA SER A 98 5.87 6.43 -24.30
C SER A 98 4.41 6.66 -24.72
N SER A 99 3.47 6.05 -24.00
CA SER A 99 2.03 6.17 -24.26
C SER A 99 1.32 7.23 -23.40
N GLY A 100 2.09 7.97 -22.61
CA GLY A 100 1.60 9.06 -21.77
C GLY A 100 0.97 8.63 -20.44
N LEU A 101 0.70 9.65 -19.63
CA LEU A 101 -0.02 9.57 -18.36
C LEU A 101 -1.47 10.01 -18.57
N LEU A 102 -2.40 9.28 -17.96
CA LEU A 102 -3.80 9.62 -17.82
C LEU A 102 -4.03 10.04 -16.36
N PRO A 103 -4.15 11.34 -16.05
CA PRO A 103 -4.49 11.78 -14.71
C PRO A 103 -5.90 11.31 -14.36
N ILE A 104 -6.06 10.65 -13.21
CA ILE A 104 -7.37 10.13 -12.76
C ILE A 104 -8.39 11.28 -12.65
N SER A 105 -7.95 12.48 -12.25
CA SER A 105 -8.79 13.69 -12.20
C SER A 105 -9.45 14.08 -13.53
N HIS A 106 -8.90 13.60 -14.65
CA HIS A 106 -9.44 13.83 -15.99
C HIS A 106 -10.01 12.56 -16.63
N PHE A 107 -9.92 11.41 -15.98
CA PHE A 107 -10.45 10.14 -16.49
C PHE A 107 -11.92 10.01 -16.11
N LYS A 108 -12.81 10.34 -17.05
CA LYS A 108 -14.25 10.51 -16.79
C LYS A 108 -15.03 9.21 -16.85
N TRP A 109 -14.70 8.27 -15.97
CA TRP A 109 -15.28 6.92 -15.97
C TRP A 109 -16.80 6.87 -15.77
N GLU A 110 -17.44 7.93 -15.24
CA GLU A 110 -18.89 8.07 -15.13
C GLU A 110 -19.57 8.61 -16.40
N GLU A 111 -18.81 9.25 -17.30
CA GLU A 111 -19.30 9.88 -18.53
C GLU A 111 -18.94 9.01 -19.75
N VAL A 112 -19.28 7.72 -19.72
CA VAL A 112 -19.00 6.82 -20.86
C VAL A 112 -19.77 7.31 -22.09
N GLU A 113 -19.04 7.63 -23.15
CA GLU A 113 -19.57 8.10 -24.43
C GLU A 113 -19.60 6.96 -25.45
N GLN A 114 -20.41 7.12 -26.50
CA GLN A 114 -20.54 6.17 -27.59
C GLN A 114 -20.15 6.81 -28.92
N SER A 115 -19.34 6.10 -29.69
CA SER A 115 -19.06 6.42 -31.10
C SER A 115 -19.36 5.18 -31.94
N GLY A 116 -20.50 5.20 -32.63
CA GLY A 116 -21.00 4.06 -33.38
C GLY A 116 -21.27 2.86 -32.47
N SER A 117 -20.54 1.75 -32.68
CA SER A 117 -20.65 0.52 -31.89
C SER A 117 -19.64 0.45 -30.73
N GLN A 118 -18.80 1.47 -30.54
CA GLN A 118 -17.76 1.49 -29.52
C GLN A 118 -18.14 2.45 -28.39
N SER A 119 -17.90 2.02 -27.16
CA SER A 119 -17.96 2.89 -25.99
C SER A 119 -16.55 3.34 -25.62
N TYR A 120 -16.39 4.57 -25.14
CA TYR A 120 -15.11 5.07 -24.67
C TYR A 120 -15.29 5.96 -23.45
N ILE A 121 -14.20 6.09 -22.68
CA ILE A 121 -14.13 6.97 -21.51
C ILE A 121 -13.38 8.24 -21.93
N PRO A 122 -14.00 9.42 -21.92
CA PRO A 122 -13.30 10.67 -22.16
C PRO A 122 -12.18 10.86 -21.14
N CYS A 123 -10.98 11.23 -21.62
CA CYS A 123 -9.84 11.50 -20.77
C CYS A 123 -8.92 12.57 -21.33
N LYS A 124 -7.97 13.05 -20.50
CA LYS A 124 -6.83 13.85 -20.95
C LYS A 124 -5.56 13.03 -20.80
N THR A 125 -4.67 13.17 -21.78
CA THR A 125 -3.36 12.53 -21.77
C THR A 125 -2.26 13.57 -21.63
N TYR A 126 -1.30 13.29 -20.76
CA TYR A 126 -0.08 14.06 -20.58
C TYR A 126 1.09 13.32 -21.23
N HIS A 127 1.91 14.06 -21.98
CA HIS A 127 3.19 13.60 -22.50
C HIS A 127 4.29 14.55 -22.05
N ALA A 128 5.32 13.99 -21.40
CA ALA A 128 6.50 14.72 -20.95
C ALA A 128 7.17 15.49 -22.10
N ASN A 129 7.27 14.89 -23.28
CA ASN A 129 7.83 15.55 -24.47
C ASN A 129 7.03 16.78 -24.90
N SER A 130 5.70 16.72 -24.90
CA SER A 130 4.86 17.87 -25.23
C SER A 130 5.02 19.00 -24.22
N PHE A 131 5.15 18.66 -22.94
CA PHE A 131 5.46 19.61 -21.88
C PHE A 131 6.83 20.27 -22.06
N CYS A 132 7.86 19.47 -22.35
CA CYS A 132 9.21 19.94 -22.64
C CYS A 132 9.26 20.87 -23.86
N ILE A 133 8.54 20.55 -24.94
CA ILE A 133 8.43 21.42 -26.12
C ILE A 133 7.75 22.74 -25.75
N ALA A 134 6.60 22.69 -25.06
CA ALA A 134 5.84 23.88 -24.69
C ALA A 134 6.61 24.83 -23.76
N LEU A 135 7.49 24.28 -22.92
CA LEU A 135 8.30 25.06 -21.99
C LEU A 135 9.75 25.24 -22.43
N GLU A 136 10.15 24.74 -23.60
CA GLU A 136 11.52 24.82 -24.13
C GLU A 136 12.57 24.25 -23.16
N ILE A 137 12.23 23.16 -22.47
CA ILE A 137 13.13 22.46 -21.55
C ILE A 137 13.57 21.15 -22.18
N LYS A 138 14.84 20.79 -22.03
CA LYS A 138 15.35 19.51 -22.52
C LYS A 138 14.74 18.36 -21.70
N PRO A 139 14.23 17.27 -22.34
CA PRO A 139 13.62 16.15 -21.60
C PRO A 139 14.52 15.53 -20.51
N GLN A 140 15.83 15.48 -20.75
CA GLN A 140 16.81 14.99 -19.78
C GLN A 140 16.90 15.81 -18.48
N LEU A 141 16.36 17.04 -18.46
CA LEU A 141 16.32 17.91 -17.27
C LEU A 141 15.07 17.70 -16.42
N LEU A 142 14.10 16.86 -16.82
CA LEU A 142 12.91 16.61 -16.01
C LEU A 142 13.22 15.98 -14.64
N PRO A 143 14.11 14.96 -14.53
CA PRO A 143 14.55 14.47 -13.23
C PRO A 143 15.21 15.57 -12.38
N THR A 144 16.01 16.44 -13.01
CA THR A 144 16.65 17.59 -12.34
C THR A 144 15.61 18.58 -11.82
N PHE A 145 14.57 18.86 -12.61
CA PHE A 145 13.42 19.67 -12.19
C PHE A 145 12.75 19.07 -10.96
N ALA A 146 12.48 17.76 -10.96
CA ALA A 146 11.84 17.08 -9.84
C ALA A 146 12.69 17.16 -8.55
N ALA A 147 13.99 16.85 -8.64
CA ALA A 147 14.91 16.90 -7.51
C ALA A 147 15.03 18.33 -6.91
N LEU A 148 15.10 19.36 -7.76
CA LEU A 148 15.21 20.77 -7.33
C LEU A 148 13.87 21.36 -6.85
N ALA A 149 12.73 20.87 -7.34
CA ALA A 149 11.41 21.24 -6.84
C ALA A 149 11.18 20.71 -5.41
N GLY A 150 11.84 19.61 -5.08
CA GLY A 150 11.81 18.90 -3.82
C GLY A 150 11.01 17.62 -3.94
N ASN A 151 11.71 16.50 -4.16
CA ASN A 151 11.16 15.15 -4.14
C ASN A 151 11.44 14.45 -2.80
N ASP A 152 11.13 13.16 -2.70
CA ASP A 152 11.26 12.39 -1.45
C ASP A 152 12.70 12.31 -0.92
N TYR A 153 13.71 12.52 -1.77
CA TYR A 153 15.13 12.52 -1.38
C TYR A 153 15.64 13.88 -0.91
N VAL A 154 15.10 15.00 -1.42
CA VAL A 154 15.70 16.32 -1.22
C VAL A 154 14.68 17.34 -0.73
N LYS A 155 14.78 17.70 0.56
CA LYS A 155 13.92 18.71 1.20
C LYS A 155 14.58 20.09 1.21
N LEU A 156 14.86 20.62 0.01
CA LEU A 156 15.54 21.92 -0.17
C LEU A 156 14.86 23.08 0.59
N LYS A 157 13.52 23.05 0.68
CA LYS A 157 12.74 24.09 1.37
C LYS A 157 12.98 24.18 2.88
N ARG A 158 13.59 23.17 3.50
CA ARG A 158 13.88 23.13 4.94
C ARG A 158 15.36 23.40 5.26
N MET A 159 16.15 23.80 4.26
CA MET A 159 17.54 24.22 4.47
C MET A 159 17.59 25.67 4.96
N GLU A 160 18.68 26.02 5.66
CA GLU A 160 18.91 27.37 6.21
C GLU A 160 18.99 28.47 5.13
N SER A 161 19.28 28.11 3.87
CA SER A 161 19.25 29.01 2.72
C SER A 161 18.58 28.30 1.53
N PRO A 162 17.24 28.29 1.47
CA PRO A 162 16.51 27.70 0.35
C PRO A 162 16.70 28.57 -0.90
N ILE A 163 16.74 27.93 -2.07
CA ILE A 163 16.79 28.67 -3.33
C ILE A 163 15.40 29.24 -3.59
N ASP A 164 15.32 30.57 -3.67
CA ASP A 164 14.09 31.24 -4.07
C ASP A 164 13.96 31.21 -5.59
N TRP A 165 13.23 30.22 -6.10
CA TRP A 165 13.00 30.11 -7.54
C TRP A 165 12.05 31.18 -8.09
N VAL A 166 11.24 31.83 -7.24
CA VAL A 166 10.24 32.83 -7.65
C VAL A 166 10.88 33.99 -8.40
N GLN A 167 12.13 34.33 -8.04
CA GLN A 167 12.91 35.40 -8.69
C GLN A 167 13.16 35.19 -10.20
N PHE A 168 13.01 33.96 -10.70
CA PHE A 168 13.23 33.61 -12.11
C PHE A 168 11.93 33.52 -12.91
N ASP A 169 10.76 33.73 -12.30
CA ASP A 169 9.48 33.74 -12.99
C ASP A 169 9.15 35.16 -13.50
N PRO A 170 9.07 35.40 -14.82
CA PRO A 170 8.79 36.72 -15.38
C PRO A 170 7.30 37.14 -15.30
N SER A 171 6.44 36.32 -14.69
CA SER A 171 4.99 36.55 -14.67
C SER A 171 4.56 37.56 -13.61
N GLU A 172 3.42 38.22 -13.84
CA GLU A 172 2.79 39.12 -12.84
C GLU A 172 2.43 38.41 -11.53
N LYS A 173 2.10 37.12 -11.60
CA LYS A 173 1.85 36.24 -10.44
C LYS A 173 2.91 35.14 -10.44
N PRO A 174 4.11 35.40 -9.90
CA PRO A 174 5.21 34.47 -10.01
C PRO A 174 4.97 33.27 -9.08
N SER A 175 5.43 32.10 -9.52
CA SER A 175 5.32 30.85 -8.76
C SER A 175 6.64 30.11 -8.72
N HIS A 176 6.87 29.40 -7.62
CA HIS A 176 8.11 28.67 -7.36
C HIS A 176 8.44 27.64 -8.47
N LEU A 177 7.45 26.83 -8.91
CA LEU A 177 7.69 25.80 -9.93
C LEU A 177 7.95 26.42 -11.30
N LYS A 178 7.20 27.46 -11.68
CA LYS A 178 7.40 28.15 -12.96
C LYS A 178 8.74 28.87 -13.02
N GLY A 179 9.16 29.52 -11.94
CA GLY A 179 10.47 30.12 -11.84
C GLY A 179 11.61 29.11 -11.99
N LEU A 180 11.49 27.93 -11.37
CA LEU A 180 12.45 26.84 -11.55
C LEU A 180 12.49 26.36 -13.02
N LEU A 181 11.34 26.18 -13.66
CA LEU A 181 11.25 25.80 -15.07
C LEU A 181 11.91 26.86 -15.97
N CYS A 182 11.64 28.15 -15.74
CA CYS A 182 12.25 29.27 -16.46
C CYS A 182 13.77 29.28 -16.30
N TRP A 183 14.27 29.05 -15.07
CA TRP A 183 15.70 28.97 -14.79
C TRP A 183 16.36 27.77 -15.47
N LEU A 184 15.71 26.61 -15.45
CA LEU A 184 16.24 25.38 -16.07
C LEU A 184 16.38 25.45 -17.60
N LYS A 185 15.65 26.33 -18.28
CA LYS A 185 15.79 26.54 -19.74
C LYS A 185 17.22 26.88 -20.16
N GLY A 186 18.00 27.49 -19.27
CA GLY A 186 19.37 27.93 -19.55
C GLY A 186 20.40 26.80 -19.61
N PHE A 187 20.01 25.56 -19.28
CA PHE A 187 20.93 24.43 -19.17
C PHE A 187 20.63 23.38 -20.24
N ASN A 188 21.65 22.60 -20.59
CA ASN A 188 21.49 21.42 -21.43
C ASN A 188 21.72 20.13 -20.65
N GLU A 189 22.68 20.14 -19.72
CA GLU A 189 23.07 18.94 -18.98
C GLU A 189 22.57 18.97 -17.53
N PRO A 190 22.03 17.85 -17.01
CA PRO A 190 21.56 17.76 -15.63
C PRO A 190 22.60 18.16 -14.57
N GLN A 191 23.84 17.69 -14.74
CA GLN A 191 24.92 17.93 -13.79
C GLN A 191 25.29 19.42 -13.72
N GLU A 192 25.29 20.11 -14.86
CA GLU A 192 25.55 21.55 -14.93
C GLU A 192 24.51 22.35 -14.16
N ALA A 193 23.23 22.00 -14.33
CA ALA A 193 22.12 22.61 -13.62
C ALA A 193 22.22 22.35 -12.10
N LEU A 194 22.53 21.13 -11.67
CA LEU A 194 22.68 20.84 -10.23
C LEU A 194 23.83 21.65 -9.59
N GLU A 195 24.98 21.73 -10.24
CA GLU A 195 26.11 22.53 -9.75
C GLU A 195 25.76 24.02 -9.67
N ALA A 196 25.07 24.55 -10.69
CA ALA A 196 24.60 25.92 -10.70
C ALA A 196 23.60 26.19 -9.57
N ALA A 197 22.68 25.27 -9.30
CA ALA A 197 21.72 25.39 -8.19
C ALA A 197 22.43 25.47 -6.83
N VAL A 198 23.40 24.59 -6.59
CA VAL A 198 24.17 24.56 -5.33
C VAL A 198 25.07 25.82 -5.18
N ARG A 199 25.48 26.46 -6.28
CA ARG A 199 26.16 27.76 -6.25
C ARG A 199 25.24 28.89 -5.77
N LEU A 200 23.94 28.84 -6.08
CA LEU A 200 22.95 29.84 -5.62
C LEU A 200 22.70 29.82 -4.11
N MET A 201 23.00 28.70 -3.44
CA MET A 201 22.88 28.60 -1.98
C MET A 201 23.95 29.45 -1.28
N ARG A 202 23.55 30.59 -0.70
CA ARG A 202 24.45 31.50 0.01
C ARG A 202 24.63 31.06 1.47
N GLY A 203 25.81 31.27 2.05
CA GLY A 203 26.08 30.95 3.45
C GLY A 203 26.21 29.45 3.79
N VAL A 204 26.13 28.55 2.80
CA VAL A 204 26.32 27.11 2.98
C VAL A 204 27.78 26.71 2.74
N SER A 205 28.37 25.91 3.64
CA SER A 205 29.76 25.44 3.52
C SER A 205 29.98 24.55 2.29
N ILE A 206 31.23 24.48 1.81
CA ILE A 206 31.61 23.66 0.64
C ILE A 206 31.26 22.18 0.87
N GLU A 207 31.55 21.64 2.05
CA GLU A 207 31.22 20.26 2.41
C GLU A 207 29.71 19.99 2.40
N ARG A 208 28.91 20.93 2.91
CA ARG A 208 27.46 20.79 2.91
C ARG A 208 26.90 20.87 1.50
N LYS A 209 27.43 21.78 0.68
CA LYS A 209 27.11 21.89 -0.75
C LYS A 209 27.37 20.57 -1.49
N ALA A 210 28.51 19.92 -1.25
CA ALA A 210 28.83 18.62 -1.85
C ALA A 210 27.83 17.53 -1.44
N LYS A 211 27.43 17.49 -0.15
CA LYS A 211 26.38 16.56 0.32
C LYS A 211 25.02 16.82 -0.35
N VAL A 212 24.63 18.08 -0.49
CA VAL A 212 23.38 18.45 -1.18
C VAL A 212 23.42 18.03 -2.64
N LEU A 213 24.54 18.27 -3.34
CA LEU A 213 24.72 17.84 -4.72
C LEU A 213 24.56 16.31 -4.83
N GLN A 214 25.20 15.54 -3.94
CA GLN A 214 25.06 14.10 -3.90
C GLN A 214 23.61 13.65 -3.67
N SER A 215 22.89 14.28 -2.72
CA SER A 215 21.47 13.97 -2.49
C SER A 215 20.59 14.30 -3.69
N LEU A 216 20.87 15.40 -4.41
CA LEU A 216 20.17 15.77 -5.64
C LEU A 216 20.41 14.75 -6.77
N SER A 217 21.65 14.32 -6.96
CA SER A 217 21.98 13.28 -7.94
C SER A 217 21.25 11.97 -7.61
N LEU A 218 21.28 11.52 -6.35
CA LEU A 218 20.54 10.33 -5.91
C LEU A 218 19.03 10.47 -6.11
N GLY A 219 18.47 11.66 -5.85
CA GLY A 219 17.06 11.94 -6.09
C GLY A 219 16.67 11.92 -7.57
N MET A 220 17.60 12.11 -8.50
CA MET A 220 17.35 11.95 -9.93
C MET A 220 17.37 10.48 -10.37
N ASP A 221 18.18 9.65 -9.72
CA ASP A 221 18.31 8.23 -10.06
C ASP A 221 17.00 7.45 -9.85
N GLU A 222 16.07 7.98 -9.03
CA GLU A 222 14.71 7.44 -8.84
C GLU A 222 13.90 7.42 -10.15
N TYR A 223 14.20 8.33 -11.08
CA TYR A 223 13.53 8.40 -12.38
C TYR A 223 14.20 7.54 -13.46
N GLN A 224 15.29 6.85 -13.13
CA GLN A 224 15.89 5.84 -14.00
C GLN A 224 15.11 4.53 -13.86
N VAL A 225 14.56 4.05 -14.97
CA VAL A 225 13.63 2.91 -14.96
C VAL A 225 14.32 1.67 -15.52
N PRO A 226 14.68 0.69 -14.67
CA PRO A 226 15.17 -0.60 -15.14
C PRO A 226 14.03 -1.43 -15.77
N PRO A 227 14.35 -2.49 -16.53
CA PRO A 227 13.34 -3.42 -17.04
C PRO A 227 12.48 -4.02 -15.93
N SER A 228 11.20 -4.24 -16.21
CA SER A 228 10.28 -4.77 -15.20
C SER A 228 10.61 -6.21 -14.84
N SER A 229 10.61 -6.50 -13.54
CA SER A 229 10.69 -7.87 -13.03
C SER A 229 9.30 -8.54 -12.97
N LEU A 230 8.22 -7.77 -13.13
CA LEU A 230 6.83 -8.23 -13.09
C LEU A 230 6.30 -8.75 -14.44
N THR A 231 6.95 -8.46 -15.57
CA THR A 231 6.52 -8.98 -16.88
C THR A 231 6.39 -10.51 -16.85
N LYS A 232 7.39 -11.20 -16.29
CA LYS A 232 7.37 -12.66 -16.15
C LYS A 232 6.27 -13.15 -15.21
N PHE A 233 5.89 -12.35 -14.22
CA PHE A 233 4.79 -12.68 -13.32
C PHE A 233 3.45 -12.61 -14.04
N PHE A 234 3.18 -11.54 -14.79
CA PHE A 234 1.91 -11.41 -15.52
C PHE A 234 1.74 -12.43 -16.65
N ILE A 235 2.83 -12.83 -17.32
CA ILE A 235 2.78 -13.80 -18.43
C ILE A 235 2.83 -15.25 -17.93
N HIS A 236 3.71 -15.56 -16.97
CA HIS A 236 4.03 -16.95 -16.58
C HIS A 236 3.69 -17.27 -15.12
N GLY A 237 3.16 -16.32 -14.34
CA GLY A 237 2.92 -16.50 -12.90
C GLY A 237 4.18 -16.60 -12.06
N MET A 238 5.34 -16.23 -12.62
CA MET A 238 6.65 -16.33 -11.96
C MET A 238 6.94 -15.07 -11.15
N PRO A 239 6.96 -15.12 -9.80
CA PRO A 239 7.19 -13.93 -8.99
C PRO A 239 8.64 -13.46 -9.13
N PRO A 240 8.89 -12.14 -9.08
CA PRO A 240 10.24 -11.59 -9.16
C PRO A 240 11.11 -12.09 -7.99
N PRO A 241 12.45 -12.11 -8.13
CA PRO A 241 13.34 -12.30 -6.99
C PRO A 241 13.23 -11.11 -6.02
N PHE A 242 13.59 -11.32 -4.75
CA PHE A 242 13.83 -10.21 -3.83
C PHE A 242 14.99 -9.36 -4.33
N LEU A 243 14.95 -8.05 -4.08
CA LEU A 243 16.03 -7.15 -4.52
C LEU A 243 17.30 -7.45 -3.72
N ALA A 244 18.45 -7.45 -4.37
CA ALA A 244 19.76 -7.76 -3.76
C ALA A 244 20.17 -6.79 -2.62
N VAL A 245 19.42 -5.70 -2.42
CA VAL A 245 19.62 -4.70 -1.36
C VAL A 245 19.10 -5.19 -0.01
N GLU A 246 18.29 -6.26 0.02
CA GLU A 246 17.85 -6.92 1.25
C GLU A 246 19.04 -7.70 1.87
N LYS A 247 19.89 -6.98 2.60
CA LYS A 247 21.26 -7.33 3.01
C LYS A 247 21.43 -8.48 4.02
N GLU A 248 20.41 -9.29 4.27
CA GLU A 248 20.54 -10.49 5.11
C GLU A 248 19.90 -11.69 4.39
N PRO A 249 20.71 -12.57 3.77
CA PRO A 249 20.21 -13.80 3.16
C PRO A 249 19.40 -14.59 4.19
N GLY A 250 18.11 -14.84 3.90
CA GLY A 250 17.25 -15.70 4.72
C GLY A 250 16.26 -14.98 5.66
N LEU A 251 16.21 -13.63 5.67
CA LEU A 251 15.22 -12.90 6.47
C LEU A 251 13.77 -13.10 5.97
N ILE A 252 13.58 -13.13 4.65
CA ILE A 252 12.29 -13.42 4.02
C ILE A 252 12.40 -14.73 3.24
N PRO A 253 11.64 -15.77 3.62
CA PRO A 253 11.65 -17.03 2.89
C PRO A 253 11.14 -16.93 1.45
N ASP A 254 11.80 -17.67 0.56
CA ASP A 254 11.47 -17.74 -0.87
C ASP A 254 10.00 -18.06 -1.17
N TRP A 255 9.37 -18.87 -0.32
CA TRP A 255 7.96 -19.27 -0.49
C TRP A 255 7.01 -18.06 -0.43
N MET A 256 7.40 -16.97 0.24
CA MET A 256 6.58 -15.76 0.39
C MET A 256 6.47 -14.95 -0.90
N ARG A 257 7.42 -15.11 -1.84
CA ARG A 257 7.44 -14.31 -3.09
C ARG A 257 6.13 -14.40 -3.85
N LEU A 258 5.63 -15.60 -4.12
CA LEU A 258 4.39 -15.80 -4.87
C LEU A 258 3.14 -15.21 -4.17
N PRO A 259 2.82 -15.56 -2.90
CA PRO A 259 1.65 -14.98 -2.23
C PRO A 259 1.76 -13.47 -2.01
N LEU A 260 2.96 -12.92 -1.82
CA LEU A 260 3.16 -11.47 -1.78
C LEU A 260 2.86 -10.86 -3.15
N THR A 261 3.48 -11.33 -4.24
CA THR A 261 3.24 -10.77 -5.58
C THR A 261 1.78 -10.90 -6.02
N GLN A 262 1.07 -11.94 -5.57
CA GLN A 262 -0.37 -12.11 -5.82
C GLN A 262 -1.27 -11.26 -4.89
N ALA A 263 -0.71 -10.40 -4.05
CA ALA A 263 -1.39 -9.60 -3.03
C ALA A 263 -2.26 -10.42 -2.06
N ARG A 264 -1.93 -11.70 -1.87
CA ARG A 264 -2.62 -12.61 -0.95
C ARG A 264 -2.08 -12.47 0.47
N LEU A 265 -0.82 -12.04 0.60
CA LEU A 265 -0.21 -11.62 1.84
C LEU A 265 -0.02 -10.09 1.80
N THR A 266 -0.27 -9.40 2.93
CA THR A 266 -0.07 -7.94 3.00
C THR A 266 1.41 -7.60 2.89
N ALA A 267 1.72 -6.44 2.30
CA ALA A 267 3.09 -5.94 2.24
C ALA A 267 3.63 -5.56 3.62
N ASP A 268 2.77 -5.30 4.62
CA ASP A 268 3.18 -4.97 5.99
C ASP A 268 4.03 -6.07 6.65
N VAL A 269 3.93 -7.33 6.18
CA VAL A 269 4.82 -8.40 6.68
C VAL A 269 6.27 -8.16 6.31
N LEU A 270 6.54 -7.47 5.19
CA LEU A 270 7.89 -7.09 4.78
C LEU A 270 8.46 -6.08 5.77
N ASP A 271 7.67 -5.09 6.17
CA ASP A 271 8.07 -4.07 7.17
C ASP A 271 8.34 -4.71 8.54
N VAL A 272 7.52 -5.68 8.95
CA VAL A 272 7.76 -6.41 10.20
C VAL A 272 9.06 -7.22 10.12
N LEU A 273 9.30 -7.93 9.01
CA LEU A 273 10.48 -8.78 8.86
C LEU A 273 11.77 -7.96 8.69
N GLN A 274 11.74 -6.91 7.88
CA GLN A 274 12.91 -6.11 7.51
C GLN A 274 13.19 -4.99 8.51
N LEU A 275 12.15 -4.31 9.00
CA LEU A 275 12.28 -3.08 9.78
C LEU A 275 11.80 -3.22 11.22
N GLN A 276 11.12 -4.33 11.57
CA GLN A 276 10.48 -4.53 12.88
C GLN A 276 9.49 -3.39 13.20
N ARG A 277 8.82 -2.86 12.17
CA ARG A 277 7.85 -1.77 12.27
C ARG A 277 6.51 -2.19 11.69
N MET A 278 5.43 -1.66 12.25
CA MET A 278 4.06 -1.85 11.75
C MET A 278 3.33 -0.51 11.75
N SER A 279 3.03 0.03 10.57
CA SER A 279 2.24 1.26 10.43
C SER A 279 0.76 0.93 10.45
N LEU A 280 0.06 1.27 11.54
CA LEU A 280 -1.34 0.88 11.72
C LEU A 280 -2.29 1.84 11.00
N SER A 281 -3.47 1.31 10.64
CA SER A 281 -4.51 2.12 10.02
C SER A 281 -5.04 3.18 10.99
N LEU A 282 -5.25 4.39 10.47
CA LEU A 282 -5.78 5.54 11.22
C LEU A 282 -7.20 5.87 10.70
N PRO A 283 -8.24 5.15 11.17
CA PRO A 283 -9.63 5.38 10.76
C PRO A 283 -10.20 6.65 11.39
N VAL A 284 -11.40 7.05 10.95
CA VAL A 284 -12.21 8.08 11.62
C VAL A 284 -12.39 7.67 13.09
N ALA A 285 -11.90 8.50 14.01
CA ALA A 285 -11.95 8.23 15.43
C ALA A 285 -11.88 9.52 16.24
N HIS A 286 -12.62 9.58 17.34
CA HIS A 286 -12.54 10.71 18.28
C HIS A 286 -11.24 10.62 19.10
N ARG A 287 -10.63 11.78 19.41
CA ARG A 287 -9.35 11.82 20.14
C ARG A 287 -9.44 11.21 21.54
N ASP A 288 -10.57 11.39 22.21
CA ASP A 288 -10.79 10.92 23.59
C ASP A 288 -11.08 9.41 23.66
N MET A 289 -11.30 8.76 22.51
CA MET A 289 -11.50 7.32 22.44
C MET A 289 -10.16 6.60 22.22
N PRO A 290 -9.97 5.41 22.82
CA PRO A 290 -8.81 4.57 22.54
C PRO A 290 -8.68 4.24 21.05
N SER A 291 -7.46 3.91 20.60
CA SER A 291 -7.24 3.43 19.24
C SER A 291 -8.01 2.12 19.00
N SER A 292 -8.70 2.03 17.86
CA SER A 292 -9.40 0.80 17.44
C SER A 292 -8.42 -0.36 17.17
N ASN A 293 -7.14 -0.06 16.96
CA ASN A 293 -6.13 -1.08 16.72
C ASN A 293 -5.72 -1.84 18.00
N LEU A 294 -6.07 -1.33 19.19
CA LEU A 294 -5.78 -2.00 20.47
C LEU A 294 -6.46 -3.37 20.57
N MET A 295 -7.71 -3.45 20.15
CA MET A 295 -8.50 -4.67 20.19
C MET A 295 -7.89 -5.79 19.33
N SER A 296 -7.28 -5.47 18.19
CA SER A 296 -6.59 -6.44 17.32
C SER A 296 -5.12 -6.69 17.69
N ARG A 297 -4.55 -5.98 18.68
CA ARG A 297 -3.14 -6.17 19.09
C ARG A 297 -2.80 -7.61 19.45
N PRO A 298 -3.59 -8.36 20.25
CA PRO A 298 -3.26 -9.74 20.59
C PRO A 298 -3.05 -10.65 19.37
N LEU A 299 -3.78 -10.40 18.28
CA LEU A 299 -3.67 -11.14 17.04
C LEU A 299 -2.39 -10.77 16.29
N ARG A 300 -2.04 -9.48 16.26
CA ARG A 300 -0.76 -9.02 15.71
C ARG A 300 0.43 -9.53 16.52
N GLN A 301 0.33 -9.63 17.84
CA GLN A 301 1.37 -10.25 18.67
C GLN A 301 1.64 -11.70 18.26
N VAL A 302 0.58 -12.48 17.99
CA VAL A 302 0.72 -13.85 17.46
C VAL A 302 1.35 -13.84 16.07
N MET A 303 0.92 -12.93 15.18
CA MET A 303 1.52 -12.75 13.85
C MET A 303 3.02 -12.43 13.94
N TYR A 304 3.42 -11.48 14.79
CA TYR A 304 4.83 -11.15 15.02
C TYR A 304 5.59 -12.36 15.56
N GLY A 305 4.98 -13.17 16.42
CA GLY A 305 5.58 -14.39 16.95
C GLY A 305 5.87 -15.43 15.85
N LEU A 306 4.97 -15.56 14.88
CA LEU A 306 5.15 -16.42 13.71
C LEU A 306 6.19 -15.89 12.72
N LEU A 307 6.24 -14.57 12.53
CA LEU A 307 7.17 -13.91 11.59
C LEU A 307 8.60 -13.87 12.14
N LEU A 308 8.76 -13.54 13.43
CA LEU A 308 10.05 -13.25 14.07
C LEU A 308 10.54 -14.36 15.01
N GLY A 309 9.82 -15.48 15.13
CA GLY A 309 10.17 -16.59 16.02
C GLY A 309 11.57 -17.15 15.77
N GLY A 310 12.37 -17.29 16.83
CA GLY A 310 13.78 -17.70 16.71
C GLY A 310 14.72 -17.33 17.87
N GLY A 311 14.19 -16.93 19.04
CA GLY A 311 14.99 -16.83 20.27
C GLY A 311 15.65 -15.47 20.58
N LYS A 312 15.37 -14.41 19.82
CA LYS A 312 15.70 -13.03 20.24
C LYS A 312 14.42 -12.31 20.72
N PRO A 313 14.46 -11.58 21.85
CA PRO A 313 13.36 -10.70 22.25
C PRO A 313 13.36 -9.50 21.31
N ILE A 314 12.68 -9.63 20.18
CA ILE A 314 12.53 -8.57 19.19
C ILE A 314 11.14 -7.96 19.39
N GLN A 315 11.09 -6.67 19.73
CA GLN A 315 9.85 -5.91 19.77
C GLN A 315 9.54 -5.37 18.38
N VAL A 316 8.25 -5.29 18.04
CA VAL A 316 7.79 -4.60 16.84
C VAL A 316 7.28 -3.22 17.23
N GLU A 317 7.77 -2.17 16.58
CA GLU A 317 7.30 -0.80 16.79
C GLU A 317 6.01 -0.56 16.00
N GLU A 318 4.88 -0.50 16.70
CA GLU A 318 3.60 -0.12 16.11
C GLU A 318 3.47 1.41 16.06
N SER A 319 3.31 1.98 14.87
CA SER A 319 2.95 3.39 14.70
C SER A 319 1.44 3.54 14.79
N ASP A 320 0.95 4.13 15.88
CA ASP A 320 -0.47 4.34 16.18
C ASP A 320 -0.71 5.70 16.84
N ARG A 321 -1.99 6.07 16.99
CA ARG A 321 -2.35 7.30 17.70
C ARG A 321 -2.48 7.10 19.21
N ASP A 322 -2.10 8.13 19.95
CA ASP A 322 -2.54 8.40 21.32
C ASP A 322 -3.12 9.82 21.37
N GLY A 323 -4.43 9.92 21.55
CA GLY A 323 -5.16 11.16 21.33
C GLY A 323 -4.95 11.68 19.90
N LEU A 324 -4.32 12.85 19.78
CA LEU A 324 -3.96 13.50 18.52
C LEU A 324 -2.47 13.38 18.15
N GLN A 325 -1.70 12.62 18.93
CA GLN A 325 -0.28 12.42 18.70
C GLN A 325 -0.02 11.06 18.05
N LEU A 326 0.90 11.03 17.10
CA LEU A 326 1.45 9.77 16.60
C LEU A 326 2.48 9.25 17.62
N LYS A 327 2.41 7.96 17.95
CA LYS A 327 3.36 7.31 18.85
C LYS A 327 3.87 6.01 18.23
N LEU A 328 5.15 5.74 18.47
CA LEU A 328 5.73 4.42 18.26
C LEU A 328 5.57 3.62 19.55
N ILE A 329 4.83 2.52 19.48
CA ILE A 329 4.48 1.69 20.62
C ILE A 329 5.23 0.37 20.47
N PRO A 330 6.19 0.05 21.37
CA PRO A 330 6.85 -1.25 21.34
C PRO A 330 5.86 -2.34 21.72
N VAL A 331 5.74 -3.37 20.88
CA VAL A 331 4.84 -4.51 21.08
C VAL A 331 5.64 -5.80 21.04
N GLU A 332 5.48 -6.58 22.11
CA GLU A 332 6.13 -7.88 22.23
C GLU A 332 5.35 -8.96 21.46
N PRO A 333 6.05 -9.80 20.67
CA PRO A 333 5.46 -10.98 20.06
C PRO A 333 4.91 -11.96 21.10
N ALA A 334 3.82 -12.64 20.77
CA ALA A 334 3.22 -13.66 21.62
C ALA A 334 3.70 -15.06 21.19
N PHE A 335 4.52 -15.67 22.06
CA PHE A 335 4.99 -17.05 21.91
C PHE A 335 4.22 -17.95 22.90
N ARG A 336 3.03 -18.44 22.53
CA ARG A 336 2.20 -19.32 23.38
C ARG A 336 1.89 -20.63 22.67
N GLY A 337 1.91 -21.72 23.43
CA GLY A 337 1.47 -23.03 22.96
C GLY A 337 2.21 -23.49 21.70
N VAL A 338 1.45 -23.73 20.62
CA VAL A 338 1.97 -24.24 19.35
C VAL A 338 2.84 -23.22 18.62
N THR A 339 2.66 -21.90 18.85
CA THR A 339 3.44 -20.87 18.13
C THR A 339 4.91 -20.84 18.50
N GLN A 340 5.30 -21.40 19.65
CA GLN A 340 6.71 -21.60 20.02
C GLN A 340 7.43 -22.60 19.12
N ARG A 341 6.68 -23.51 18.49
CA ARG A 341 7.23 -24.58 17.64
C ARG A 341 7.15 -24.26 16.14
N LEU A 342 6.42 -23.21 15.76
CA LEU A 342 6.28 -22.77 14.38
C LEU A 342 7.27 -21.63 14.12
N VAL A 343 8.11 -21.81 13.10
CA VAL A 343 9.08 -20.81 12.64
C VAL A 343 8.70 -20.45 11.21
N LEU A 344 8.89 -19.19 10.80
CA LEU A 344 8.52 -18.69 9.48
C LEU A 344 9.06 -19.54 8.31
N SER A 345 10.26 -20.10 8.48
CA SER A 345 10.94 -20.94 7.50
C SER A 345 10.29 -22.32 7.30
N SER A 346 9.34 -22.74 8.15
CA SER A 346 8.64 -24.04 8.05
C SER A 346 7.18 -23.94 7.53
N LEU A 347 6.83 -22.82 6.87
CA LEU A 347 5.48 -22.50 6.39
C LEU A 347 5.28 -22.74 4.87
N ASP A 348 6.11 -23.53 4.21
CA ASP A 348 6.33 -23.49 2.76
C ASP A 348 5.54 -24.53 1.90
N LYS A 349 4.34 -24.13 1.40
CA LYS A 349 3.66 -24.47 0.08
C LYS A 349 2.30 -25.22 0.04
N VAL A 350 1.12 -24.57 -0.01
CA VAL A 350 -0.08 -25.13 -0.72
C VAL A 350 -1.05 -24.00 -1.11
N LYS A 351 -1.75 -24.19 -2.25
CA LYS A 351 -2.95 -23.47 -2.73
C LYS A 351 -3.81 -22.98 -1.56
N LEU A 352 -3.94 -21.66 -1.43
CA LEU A 352 -4.98 -21.05 -0.63
C LEU A 352 -6.29 -21.76 -0.94
N LEU A 353 -6.82 -22.46 0.05
CA LEU A 353 -8.25 -22.74 0.07
C LEU A 353 -8.90 -21.39 -0.17
N GLN A 354 -9.76 -21.34 -1.18
CA GLN A 354 -10.66 -20.23 -1.44
C GLN A 354 -11.70 -20.23 -0.29
N VAL A 355 -11.21 -20.09 0.94
CA VAL A 355 -12.04 -19.86 2.11
C VAL A 355 -12.69 -18.55 1.76
N HIS A 356 -13.99 -18.61 1.49
CA HIS A 356 -14.81 -17.43 1.31
C HIS A 356 -14.91 -16.78 2.70
N ILE A 357 -13.84 -16.11 3.13
CA ILE A 357 -13.66 -15.38 4.41
C ILE A 357 -14.58 -14.13 4.44
N PHE A 358 -15.56 -14.03 3.53
CA PHE A 358 -16.50 -12.92 3.38
C PHE A 358 -17.14 -12.46 4.71
N SER A 359 -17.24 -13.36 5.69
CA SER A 359 -17.86 -13.11 6.99
C SER A 359 -16.89 -12.75 8.12
N CYS A 360 -15.58 -13.02 8.02
CA CYS A 360 -14.61 -12.71 9.09
C CYS A 360 -13.91 -11.35 8.92
N TYR A 361 -13.95 -10.78 7.72
CA TYR A 361 -13.22 -9.55 7.36
C TYR A 361 -13.70 -8.30 8.10
N MET A 362 -14.84 -8.37 8.79
CA MET A 362 -15.55 -7.16 9.22
C MET A 362 -14.91 -6.41 10.38
N PHE A 363 -13.94 -6.97 11.13
CA PHE A 363 -13.56 -6.35 12.42
C PHE A 363 -12.07 -6.35 12.79
N LEU A 364 -11.20 -7.19 12.23
CA LEU A 364 -9.88 -7.41 12.83
C LEU A 364 -8.72 -7.42 11.81
N ASN A 365 -8.06 -6.27 11.66
CA ASN A 365 -6.72 -6.19 11.03
C ASN A 365 -5.77 -7.14 11.77
N GLY A 366 -5.10 -8.05 11.05
CA GLY A 366 -4.24 -9.09 11.63
C GLY A 366 -4.82 -10.52 11.53
N ILE A 367 -6.14 -10.70 11.45
CA ILE A 367 -6.72 -12.06 11.26
C ILE A 367 -6.49 -12.59 9.86
N THR A 368 -6.62 -11.73 8.85
CA THR A 368 -6.42 -12.14 7.45
C THR A 368 -4.99 -12.62 7.26
N GLU A 369 -4.04 -11.86 7.79
CA GLU A 369 -2.61 -12.13 7.74
C GLU A 369 -2.28 -13.41 8.51
N LEU A 370 -2.81 -13.55 9.73
CA LEU A 370 -2.66 -14.76 10.53
C LEU A 370 -3.25 -15.98 9.83
N CYS A 371 -4.45 -15.87 9.22
CA CYS A 371 -5.06 -16.94 8.46
C CYS A 371 -4.23 -17.31 7.24
N VAL A 372 -3.71 -16.33 6.48
CA VAL A 372 -2.89 -16.61 5.30
C VAL A 372 -1.56 -17.26 5.70
N LEU A 373 -0.87 -16.74 6.73
CA LEU A 373 0.35 -17.36 7.27
C LEU A 373 0.10 -18.80 7.74
N LEU A 374 -1.04 -19.05 8.40
CA LEU A 374 -1.42 -20.38 8.86
C LEU A 374 -2.02 -21.26 7.75
N LEU A 375 -2.39 -20.76 6.58
CA LEU A 375 -2.97 -21.55 5.47
C LEU A 375 -1.94 -21.94 4.41
N CYS A 376 -0.76 -21.33 4.38
CA CYS A 376 0.39 -21.75 3.55
C CYS A 376 1.07 -23.00 4.18
N ARG A 377 0.86 -24.25 3.72
CA ARG A 377 1.35 -25.56 4.32
C ARG A 377 2.11 -26.38 3.27
N PRO A 378 3.25 -27.09 3.52
CA PRO A 378 3.26 -28.34 4.29
C PRO A 378 4.46 -28.52 5.25
N GLN A 379 4.20 -28.78 6.55
CA GLN A 379 5.06 -29.59 7.46
C GLN A 379 4.39 -29.89 8.83
N ALA A 380 3.73 -28.93 9.48
CA ALA A 380 3.04 -29.15 10.77
C ALA A 380 1.69 -29.94 10.67
N GLU A 381 0.92 -30.10 11.76
CA GLU A 381 -0.50 -30.61 11.86
C GLU A 381 -1.61 -29.66 11.33
N LEU A 382 -2.61 -30.05 10.51
CA LEU A 382 -3.79 -29.15 10.27
C LEU A 382 -4.45 -28.73 11.60
N SER A 383 -4.45 -29.66 12.55
CA SER A 383 -4.78 -29.51 13.97
C SER A 383 -3.98 -28.38 14.64
N GLU A 384 -2.66 -28.36 14.47
CA GLU A 384 -1.76 -27.35 15.05
C GLU A 384 -2.05 -25.93 14.55
N ARG A 385 -2.39 -25.76 13.27
CA ARG A 385 -2.74 -24.44 12.69
C ARG A 385 -4.08 -23.92 13.20
N LEU A 386 -5.06 -24.81 13.22
CA LEU A 386 -6.35 -24.51 13.80
C LEU A 386 -6.18 -24.12 15.27
N GLN A 387 -5.35 -24.86 16.00
CA GLN A 387 -5.06 -24.59 17.40
C GLN A 387 -4.44 -23.19 17.61
N VAL A 388 -3.47 -22.77 16.79
CA VAL A 388 -2.91 -21.40 16.87
C VAL A 388 -4.00 -20.34 16.67
N LEU A 389 -4.87 -20.54 15.68
CA LEU A 389 -5.93 -19.58 15.38
C LEU A 389 -6.97 -19.52 16.50
N LEU A 390 -7.35 -20.68 17.05
CA LEU A 390 -8.30 -20.79 18.16
C LEU A 390 -7.72 -20.19 19.46
N GLU A 391 -6.44 -20.45 19.75
CA GLU A 391 -5.71 -19.85 20.88
C GLU A 391 -5.64 -18.32 20.75
N ALA A 392 -5.30 -17.82 19.55
CA ALA A 392 -5.26 -16.37 19.28
C ALA A 392 -6.63 -15.72 19.47
N LEU A 393 -7.70 -16.41 19.04
CA LEU A 393 -9.09 -15.98 19.18
C LEU A 393 -9.70 -16.26 20.56
N GLN A 394 -8.97 -16.93 21.47
CA GLN A 394 -9.44 -17.31 22.80
C GLN A 394 -10.75 -18.11 22.78
N VAL A 395 -10.88 -19.02 21.82
CA VAL A 395 -12.01 -19.95 21.69
C VAL A 395 -11.51 -21.39 21.69
N THR A 396 -12.34 -22.34 22.12
CA THR A 396 -12.00 -23.76 22.09
C THR A 396 -12.68 -24.44 20.91
N GLU A 397 -12.08 -25.51 20.38
CA GLU A 397 -12.75 -26.29 19.33
C GLU A 397 -14.09 -26.87 19.81
N SER A 398 -14.16 -27.25 21.09
CA SER A 398 -15.37 -27.75 21.73
C SER A 398 -16.52 -26.74 21.72
N SER A 399 -16.26 -25.43 21.79
CA SER A 399 -17.31 -24.40 21.74
C SER A 399 -17.87 -24.20 20.33
N LEU A 400 -17.10 -24.56 19.29
CA LEU A 400 -17.48 -24.41 17.89
C LEU A 400 -18.02 -25.70 17.26
N ARG A 401 -17.95 -26.84 17.97
CA ARG A 401 -18.25 -28.18 17.43
C ARG A 401 -19.64 -28.31 16.80
N ASN A 402 -20.63 -27.63 17.36
CA ASN A 402 -22.03 -27.69 16.93
C ASN A 402 -22.33 -26.73 15.76
N LEU A 403 -21.36 -25.92 15.34
CA LEU A 403 -21.52 -24.99 14.23
C LEU A 403 -21.10 -25.65 12.90
N PRO A 404 -21.81 -25.33 11.80
CA PRO A 404 -21.36 -25.66 10.45
C PRO A 404 -19.92 -25.18 10.22
N PRO A 405 -19.05 -25.95 9.55
CA PRO A 405 -17.64 -25.61 9.35
C PRO A 405 -17.41 -24.18 8.83
N GLN A 406 -18.25 -23.72 7.89
CA GLN A 406 -18.18 -22.38 7.30
C GLN A 406 -18.49 -21.23 8.27
N LEU A 407 -19.18 -21.50 9.39
CA LEU A 407 -19.53 -20.51 10.40
C LEU A 407 -18.57 -20.49 11.60
N ARG A 408 -17.72 -21.51 11.76
CA ARG A 408 -16.83 -21.63 12.93
C ARG A 408 -15.90 -20.43 13.08
N LEU A 409 -15.17 -20.05 12.01
CA LEU A 409 -14.26 -18.91 12.07
C LEU A 409 -15.01 -17.57 12.22
N PRO A 410 -16.08 -17.27 11.46
CA PRO A 410 -16.84 -16.04 11.66
C PRO A 410 -17.39 -15.87 13.08
N VAL A 411 -17.90 -16.95 13.67
CA VAL A 411 -18.41 -16.93 15.04
C VAL A 411 -17.26 -16.75 16.03
N ALA A 412 -16.13 -17.46 15.87
CA ALA A 412 -14.96 -17.27 16.72
C ALA A 412 -14.43 -15.82 16.70
N VAL A 413 -14.36 -15.22 15.51
CA VAL A 413 -13.99 -13.81 15.29
C VAL A 413 -14.97 -12.87 15.98
N THR A 414 -16.28 -13.16 15.86
CA THR A 414 -17.33 -12.38 16.52
C THR A 414 -17.23 -12.48 18.05
N CYS A 415 -16.98 -13.67 18.59
CA CYS A 415 -16.75 -13.87 20.02
C CYS A 415 -15.54 -13.09 20.52
N PHE A 416 -14.41 -13.16 19.81
CA PHE A 416 -13.21 -12.38 20.14
C PHE A 416 -13.52 -10.87 20.14
N TRP A 417 -14.20 -10.38 19.10
CA TRP A 417 -14.62 -8.98 19.00
C TRP A 417 -15.48 -8.56 20.19
N LEU A 418 -16.51 -9.34 20.54
CA LEU A 418 -17.40 -9.06 21.68
C LEU A 418 -16.66 -9.00 23.02
N GLN A 419 -15.63 -9.80 23.21
CA GLN A 419 -14.86 -9.85 24.46
C GLN A 419 -13.85 -8.70 24.60
N ARG A 420 -13.41 -8.12 23.48
CA ARG A 420 -12.26 -7.19 23.44
C ARG A 420 -12.61 -5.77 22.99
N ALA A 421 -13.75 -5.58 22.35
CA ALA A 421 -14.17 -4.28 21.87
C ALA A 421 -14.50 -3.34 23.04
N GLU A 422 -13.93 -2.13 22.98
CA GLU A 422 -14.19 -1.08 23.95
C GLU A 422 -14.57 0.21 23.19
N PRO A 423 -15.79 0.74 23.39
CA PRO A 423 -16.87 0.20 24.23
C PRO A 423 -17.46 -1.10 23.65
N PRO A 424 -18.19 -1.89 24.47
CA PRO A 424 -18.89 -3.06 23.98
C PRO A 424 -19.85 -2.71 22.82
N PRO A 425 -19.93 -3.54 21.77
CA PRO A 425 -20.76 -3.22 20.62
C PRO A 425 -22.25 -3.34 20.95
N ASP A 426 -23.06 -2.52 20.27
CA ASP A 426 -24.52 -2.55 20.41
C ASP A 426 -25.08 -3.93 20.00
N ASN A 427 -26.00 -4.47 20.80
CA ASN A 427 -26.76 -5.69 20.50
C ASN A 427 -27.43 -5.66 19.11
N ARG A 428 -27.83 -4.48 18.61
CA ARG A 428 -28.37 -4.30 17.26
C ARG A 428 -27.33 -4.65 16.20
N LEU A 429 -26.09 -4.21 16.37
CA LEU A 429 -24.98 -4.54 15.45
C LEU A 429 -24.70 -6.04 15.47
N LEU A 430 -24.70 -6.66 16.64
CA LEU A 430 -24.55 -8.11 16.77
C LEU A 430 -25.68 -8.86 16.05
N LYS A 431 -26.94 -8.44 16.23
CA LYS A 431 -28.08 -9.04 15.51
C LYS A 431 -27.93 -8.91 14.00
N VAL A 432 -27.56 -7.73 13.50
CA VAL A 432 -27.34 -7.49 12.06
C VAL A 432 -26.20 -8.36 11.54
N LEU A 433 -25.10 -8.47 12.28
CA LEU A 433 -23.98 -9.33 11.91
C LEU A 433 -24.40 -10.79 11.80
N LEU A 434 -25.07 -11.34 12.82
CA LEU A 434 -25.54 -12.73 12.84
C LEU A 434 -26.57 -13.01 11.73
N LEU A 435 -27.46 -12.05 11.45
CA LEU A 435 -28.37 -12.14 10.30
C LEU A 435 -27.58 -12.17 8.98
N GLY A 436 -26.56 -11.33 8.82
CA GLY A 436 -25.69 -11.34 7.65
C GLY A 436 -24.97 -12.68 7.45
N LEU A 437 -24.47 -13.27 8.53
CA LEU A 437 -23.86 -14.62 8.51
C LEU A 437 -24.84 -15.70 8.08
N SER A 438 -26.11 -15.59 8.49
CA SER A 438 -27.16 -16.57 8.20
C SER A 438 -27.75 -16.42 6.79
N ILE A 439 -27.81 -15.19 6.27
CA ILE A 439 -28.41 -14.86 4.96
C ILE A 439 -27.38 -15.01 3.81
N GLY A 440 -26.09 -14.85 4.10
CA GLY A 440 -25.02 -14.95 3.11
C GLY A 440 -25.06 -16.24 2.26
N ASP A 441 -25.45 -17.37 2.85
CA ASP A 441 -25.60 -18.64 2.13
C ASP A 441 -26.84 -18.66 1.20
N SER A 442 -27.92 -17.95 1.56
CA SER A 442 -29.14 -17.87 0.74
C SER A 442 -28.99 -16.94 -0.48
N LEU A 443 -28.26 -15.83 -0.33
CA LEU A 443 -27.98 -14.91 -1.46
C LEU A 443 -26.96 -15.50 -2.45
N ARG A 444 -25.98 -16.27 -1.95
CA ARG A 444 -25.01 -17.01 -2.79
C ARG A 444 -25.69 -18.07 -3.65
N HIS A 445 -26.66 -18.80 -3.10
CA HIS A 445 -27.47 -19.73 -3.89
C HIS A 445 -28.28 -19.02 -4.99
N ARG A 446 -28.85 -17.84 -4.72
CA ARG A 446 -29.58 -17.07 -5.75
C ARG A 446 -28.68 -16.47 -6.84
N ALA A 447 -27.47 -16.04 -6.50
CA ALA A 447 -26.49 -15.56 -7.47
C ALA A 447 -25.99 -16.69 -8.39
N GLY A 448 -25.73 -17.88 -7.85
CA GLY A 448 -25.37 -19.06 -8.63
C GLY A 448 -26.50 -19.59 -9.55
N ILE A 449 -27.76 -19.38 -9.17
CA ILE A 449 -28.93 -19.77 -9.97
C ILE A 449 -29.18 -18.76 -11.11
N LYS A 450 -28.97 -17.45 -10.89
CA LYS A 450 -29.09 -16.44 -11.96
C LYS A 450 -28.04 -16.61 -13.07
N HIS A 451 -26.86 -17.14 -12.77
CA HIS A 451 -25.84 -17.43 -13.79
C HIS A 451 -26.13 -18.65 -14.67
N LYS A 452 -27.15 -19.48 -14.35
CA LYS A 452 -27.58 -20.59 -15.22
C LYS A 452 -28.74 -20.25 -16.16
N HIS A 453 -29.42 -19.11 -15.98
CA HIS A 453 -30.61 -18.78 -16.78
C HIS A 453 -30.73 -17.31 -17.25
N THR A 454 -29.63 -16.58 -17.37
CA THR A 454 -29.66 -15.30 -18.12
C THR A 454 -28.42 -15.14 -18.97
N THR A 455 -28.43 -15.86 -20.10
CA THR A 455 -27.84 -15.37 -21.35
C THR A 455 -28.53 -14.03 -21.67
N MET A 456 -27.74 -13.04 -22.09
CA MET A 456 -28.11 -11.64 -22.34
C MET A 456 -28.19 -10.73 -21.10
N LEU A 457 -27.06 -10.12 -20.78
CA LEU A 457 -26.97 -8.67 -20.64
C LEU A 457 -25.51 -8.25 -20.82
N GLN A 458 -25.33 -7.29 -21.71
CA GLN A 458 -24.08 -6.84 -22.30
C GLN A 458 -23.10 -6.37 -21.22
N VAL A 459 -21.88 -6.91 -21.25
CA VAL A 459 -20.70 -6.30 -20.65
C VAL A 459 -19.99 -5.59 -21.79
N VAL A 460 -20.01 -4.26 -21.75
CA VAL A 460 -19.26 -3.38 -22.65
C VAL A 460 -18.13 -2.75 -21.83
N MET A 461 -16.92 -3.17 -22.23
CA MET A 461 -15.55 -2.62 -22.11
C MET A 461 -14.88 -2.47 -20.76
#